data_AF-H9MD25-F1
#
_entry.id   AF-H9MD25-F1
#
_cell.length_a   1.000
_cell.length_b   1.000
_cell.length_c   1.000
_cell.angle_alpha   90.00
_cell.angle_beta   90.00
_cell.angle_gamma   90.00
#
_symmetry.space_group_name_H-M   'P 1'
#
loop_
_entity.id
_entity.type
_entity.pdbx_description
1 polymer ?
#
loop_
_entity_poly.entity_id
_entity_poly.type
_entity_poly.pdbx_seq_one_letter_code
_entity_poly.pdbx_strand_id
1 'polypeptide(L)' 'VRIELLGISILLVCTAGITCTTAQQTELMEGYYQTLCPSAEDIVRDQVDKLYHQHGNTAVSWLRTIFHDCMVESCDASI' A
#
# COMPACT_ATOMS: atom_id res chain seq x y z
N VAL A 1 19.77 20.23 3.09
CA VAL A 1 19.29 21.63 3.05
C VAL A 1 17.76 21.71 2.93
N ARG A 2 17.11 21.11 1.92
CA ARG A 2 15.62 21.10 1.82
C ARG A 2 14.90 20.43 3.00
N ILE A 3 15.44 19.32 3.51
CA ILE A 3 14.90 18.58 4.67
C ILE A 3 15.06 19.37 5.98
N GLU A 4 16.23 19.98 6.18
CA GLU A 4 16.52 20.84 7.34
C GLU A 4 15.60 22.07 7.41
N LEU A 5 15.34 22.73 6.26
CA LEU A 5 14.41 23.87 6.20
C LEU A 5 12.95 23.43 6.44
N LEU A 6 12.54 22.26 5.94
CA LEU A 6 11.21 21.70 6.24
C LEU A 6 11.02 21.49 7.75
N GLY A 7 12.05 20.97 8.44
CA GLY A 7 12.01 20.75 9.89
C GLY A 7 11.83 22.05 10.69
N ILE A 8 12.48 23.14 10.28
CA ILE A 8 12.35 24.45 10.93
C ILE A 8 10.95 25.05 10.72
N SER A 9 10.39 24.94 9.51
CA SER A 9 9.03 25.40 9.23
C SER A 9 7.97 24.63 10.03
N ILE A 10 8.12 23.30 10.16
CA ILE A 10 7.22 22.46 10.96
C ILE A 10 7.28 22.85 12.44
N LEU A 11 8.48 23.08 12.98
CA LEU A 11 8.68 23.49 14.37
C LEU A 11 8.00 24.83 14.69
N LEU A 12 8.11 25.81 13.78
CA LEU A 12 7.44 27.12 13.91
C LEU A 12 5.92 26.99 13.91
N VAL A 13 5.35 26.16 13.03
CA VAL A 13 3.90 25.95 12.93
C VAL A 13 3.33 25.27 14.19
N CYS A 14 4.05 24.30 14.76
CA CYS A 14 3.65 23.62 16.01
C CYS A 14 3.59 24.57 17.23
N THR A 15 4.52 25.54 17.33
CA THR A 15 4.53 26.51 18.45
C THR A 15 3.38 27.53 18.37
N ALA A 16 2.82 27.75 17.19
CA ALA A 16 1.70 28.67 16.96
C ALA A 16 0.31 28.03 17.20
N GLY A 17 0.26 26.79 17.72
CA GLY A 17 -1.00 26.07 17.98
C GLY A 17 -1.71 25.55 16.72
N ILE A 18 -1.06 25.62 15.56
CA ILE A 18 -1.55 25.02 14.32
C ILE A 18 -1.15 23.54 14.36
N THR A 19 -2.13 22.65 14.48
CA THR A 19 -1.87 21.21 14.51
C THR A 19 -1.29 20.75 13.18
N CYS A 20 -0.01 20.39 13.16
CA CYS A 20 0.59 19.68 12.04
C CYS A 20 0.03 18.26 12.02
N THR A 21 -0.88 17.97 11.08
CA THR A 21 -1.27 16.60 10.78
C THR A 21 -0.10 15.92 10.10
N THR A 22 0.60 15.04 10.82
CA THR A 22 1.49 14.06 10.19
C THR A 22 0.63 13.20 9.27
N ALA A 23 1.01 13.04 8.00
CA ALA A 23 0.38 12.08 7.12
C ALA A 23 0.49 10.70 7.77
N GLN A 24 -0.63 10.15 8.24
CA GLN A 24 -0.69 8.81 8.81
C GLN A 24 -0.51 7.83 7.66
N GLN A 25 0.73 7.38 7.42
CA GLN A 25 0.96 6.20 6.62
C GLN A 25 0.36 5.04 7.40
N THR A 26 -0.75 4.47 6.91
CA THR A 26 -1.28 3.22 7.44
C THR A 26 -0.23 2.15 7.20
N GLU A 27 0.41 1.71 8.28
CA GLU A 27 1.41 0.66 8.23
C GLU A 27 0.74 -0.65 7.78
N LEU A 28 1.41 -1.37 6.88
CA LEU A 28 0.95 -2.68 6.44
C LEU A 28 1.04 -3.65 7.60
N MET A 29 -0.02 -4.41 7.82
CA MET A 29 -0.12 -5.38 8.90
C MET A 29 -0.52 -6.74 8.32
N GLU A 30 0.20 -7.79 8.70
CA GLU A 30 -0.21 -9.17 8.42
C GLU A 30 -1.55 -9.47 9.09
N GLY A 31 -2.45 -10.12 8.37
CA GLY A 31 -3.77 -10.45 8.91
C GLY A 31 -4.70 -9.27 9.09
N TYR A 32 -4.50 -8.16 8.35
CA TYR A 32 -5.39 -7.00 8.37
C TYR A 32 -6.88 -7.38 8.23
N TYR A 33 -7.18 -8.41 7.43
CA TYR A 33 -8.55 -8.87 7.19
C TYR A 33 -9.09 -9.91 8.19
N GLN A 34 -8.31 -10.36 9.19
CA GLN A 34 -8.70 -11.48 10.06
C GLN A 34 -10.05 -11.29 10.77
N THR A 35 -10.40 -10.05 11.15
CA THR A 35 -11.64 -9.76 11.87
C THR A 35 -12.83 -9.44 10.95
N LEU A 36 -12.58 -8.77 9.83
CA LEU A 36 -13.61 -8.31 8.90
C LEU A 36 -13.95 -9.36 7.84
N CYS A 37 -12.93 -10.05 7.31
CA CYS A 37 -13.04 -11.05 6.26
C CYS A 37 -11.93 -12.11 6.43
N PRO A 38 -12.07 -13.07 7.37
CA PRO A 38 -11.03 -14.04 7.69
C PRO A 38 -10.64 -14.93 6.50
N SER A 39 -11.56 -15.16 5.56
CA SER A 39 -11.31 -15.97 4.37
C SER A 39 -10.70 -15.21 3.19
N ALA A 40 -10.39 -13.91 3.34
CA ALA A 40 -9.91 -13.08 2.23
C ALA A 40 -8.65 -13.67 1.57
N GLU A 41 -7.63 -14.00 2.37
CA GLU A 41 -6.37 -14.55 1.86
C GLU A 41 -6.54 -15.92 1.21
N ASP A 42 -7.40 -16.77 1.77
CA ASP A 42 -7.71 -18.10 1.22
C ASP A 42 -8.46 -18.02 -0.10
N ILE A 43 -9.45 -17.12 -0.21
CA ILE A 43 -10.22 -16.91 -1.43
C ILE A 43 -9.30 -16.42 -2.55
N VAL A 44 -8.44 -15.44 -2.27
CA VAL A 44 -7.48 -14.93 -3.26
C VAL A 44 -6.54 -16.04 -3.72
N ARG A 45 -6.02 -16.86 -2.80
CA ARG A 45 -5.14 -17.99 -3.12
C ARG A 45 -5.82 -19.00 -4.03
N ASP A 46 -7.04 -19.43 -3.71
CA ASP A 46 -7.81 -20.39 -4.51
C ASP A 46 -8.09 -19.87 -5.93
N GLN A 47 -8.48 -18.60 -6.06
CA GLN A 47 -8.72 -18.02 -7.38
C GLN A 47 -7.44 -17.90 -8.21
N VAL A 48 -6.32 -17.50 -7.62
CA VAL A 48 -5.03 -17.44 -8.32
C VAL A 48 -4.60 -18.82 -8.79
N ASP A 49 -4.73 -19.85 -7.95
CA ASP A 49 -4.37 -21.23 -8.30
C ASP A 49 -5.24 -21.75 -9.46
N LYS A 50 -6.55 -21.54 -9.38
CA LYS A 50 -7.48 -21.91 -10.46
C LYS A 50 -7.13 -21.21 -11.77
N LEU A 51 -6.88 -19.91 -11.75
CA LEU A 51 -6.52 -19.13 -12.93
C LEU A 51 -5.15 -19.52 -13.48
N TYR A 52 -4.21 -19.91 -12.63
CA TYR A 52 -2.92 -20.45 -13.05
C TYR A 52 -3.08 -21.78 -13.82
N HIS A 53 -3.91 -22.69 -13.32
CA HIS A 53 -4.20 -23.95 -14.01
C HIS A 53 -4.94 -23.76 -15.34
N GLN A 54 -5.77 -22.72 -15.44
CA GLN A 54 -6.46 -22.36 -16.69
C GLN A 54 -5.52 -21.63 -17.67
N HIS A 55 -4.67 -20.76 -17.15
CA HIS A 55 -3.75 -19.91 -17.89
C HIS A 55 -2.39 -19.94 -17.19
N GLY A 56 -1.47 -20.78 -17.70
CA GLY A 56 -0.16 -21.01 -17.07
C GLY A 56 0.74 -19.77 -16.94
N ASN A 57 0.35 -18.63 -17.52
CA ASN A 57 1.04 -17.35 -17.40
C ASN A 57 0.42 -16.39 -16.36
N THR A 58 -0.67 -16.76 -15.66
CA THR A 58 -1.36 -15.90 -14.69
C THR A 58 -0.42 -15.31 -13.64
N ALA A 59 0.43 -16.16 -13.03
CA ALA A 59 1.35 -15.74 -11.98
C ALA A 59 2.32 -14.64 -12.45
N VAL A 60 2.90 -14.80 -13.65
CA VAL A 60 3.82 -13.81 -14.23
C VAL A 60 3.08 -12.52 -14.60
N SER A 61 1.89 -12.64 -15.17
CA SER A 61 1.09 -11.47 -15.55
C SER A 61 0.73 -10.62 -14.33
N TRP A 62 0.31 -11.25 -13.22
CA TRP A 62 -0.10 -10.55 -12.00
C TRP A 62 1.08 -9.89 -11.30
N LEU A 63 2.23 -10.57 -11.21
CA LEU A 63 3.45 -9.97 -10.65
C LEU A 63 3.86 -8.72 -11.43
N ARG A 64 3.79 -8.78 -12.77
CA ARG A 64 4.06 -7.63 -13.63
C ARG A 64 3.05 -6.50 -13.39
N THR A 65 1.77 -6.80 -13.21
CA THR A 65 0.74 -5.78 -12.92
C THR A 65 1.01 -5.08 -11.59
N ILE A 66 1.25 -5.84 -10.51
CA ILE A 66 1.58 -5.26 -9.18
C ILE A 66 2.82 -4.37 -9.29
N PHE A 67 3.85 -4.83 -10.00
CA PHE A 67 5.05 -4.04 -10.22
C PHE A 67 4.74 -2.74 -10.98
N HIS A 68 3.97 -2.79 -12.06
CA HIS A 68 3.62 -1.58 -12.80
C HIS A 68 2.82 -0.60 -11.95
N ASP A 69 1.86 -1.08 -11.14
CA ASP A 69 1.05 -0.25 -10.26
C ASP A 69 1.92 0.49 -9.25
N CYS A 70 2.78 -0.25 -8.55
CA CYS A 70 3.65 0.28 -7.51
C CYS A 70 4.85 1.10 -8.01
N MET A 71 5.18 1.08 -9.31
CA MET A 71 6.40 1.70 -9.83
C MET A 71 6.38 3.23 -9.76
N VAL A 72 5.21 3.84 -9.80
CA VAL A 72 5.04 5.29 -9.80
C VAL A 72 4.19 5.69 -8.60
N GLU A 73 4.83 6.33 -7.63
CA GLU A 73 4.20 7.00 -6.47
C GLU A 73 3.51 6.11 -5.42
N SER A 74 2.70 5.11 -5.78
CA SER A 74 1.94 4.30 -4.81
C SER A 74 1.44 2.96 -5.35
N CYS A 75 1.21 1.98 -4.46
CA CYS A 75 0.46 0.76 -4.75
C CYS A 75 -1.03 0.96 -4.41
N ASP A 76 -1.77 1.65 -5.28
CA ASP A 76 -3.16 2.07 -5.03
C ASP A 76 -4.18 1.42 -6.00
N ALA A 77 -3.72 0.49 -6.83
CA ALA A 77 -4.52 -0.21 -7.85
C ALA A 77 -5.15 0.76 -8.88
N SER A 78 -4.39 1.75 -9.31
CA SER A 78 -4.83 2.80 -10.24
C SER A 78 -4.65 2.47 -11.72
N ILE A 79 -3.78 1.50 -12.06
CA ILE A 79 -3.51 1.08 -13.45
C ILE A 79 -4.65 0.28 -14.08
#